data_AF-A0A4Q7CIZ9-F1
#
_entry.id   AF-A0A4Q7CIZ9-F1
#
_cell.length_a   1.000
_cell.length_b   1.000
_cell.length_c   1.000
_cell.angle_alpha   90.00
_cell.angle_beta   90.00
_cell.angle_gamma   90.00
#
_symmetry.space_group_name_H-M   'P 1'
#
loop_
_entity.id
_entity.type
_entity.pdbx_description
1 polymer ?
#
loop_
_entity_poly.entity_id
_entity_poly.type
_entity_poly.pdbx_seq_one_letter_code
_entity_poly.pdbx_strand_id
1 'polypeptide(L)'
;MKIIKLEYKQGDEMLFALKKAKKDGYSHFIPTDLNIDIYPDQMDAITQKDTKESVIIDYTVNQYYQNDCRYFGNTSLTFDEWMNNINHYPNMLFSIQQSIKQLKSESCETAFDLAIAILLFHKVKVDGHVVFDFKESCRTSASFYTTLQDQTFSELTHFNLNKLAYLHHHKKPFKTNHCALPENPRFIDKMLWNTRFKAPHFITSSVLDRSNEKHQKSSNIYEPTSANLNGAVVFLGFDYGFRGNSRYLFNYFAKHHSQYPVYFITSEATGPHFIQPDDPEAERLIENASVVVVESYIPDHLKLNGTIIQLWHGTPIKKLFLDSKEPFQNKDIYNYRARKYNKWIQQNYLICDSMRAADLFESAYPMQY
;
A
#
# COMPACT_ATOMS: atom_id res chain seq x y z
N MET A 1 -9.86 -1.98 -19.70
CA MET A 1 -10.96 -1.78 -18.74
C MET A 1 -11.54 -0.41 -18.99
N LYS A 2 -12.87 -0.24 -19.12
CA LYS A 2 -13.46 1.10 -19.27
C LYS A 2 -14.12 1.48 -17.95
N ILE A 3 -13.51 2.43 -17.24
CA ILE A 3 -13.88 2.81 -15.87
C ILE A 3 -14.65 4.14 -15.90
N ILE A 4 -15.73 4.23 -15.15
CA ILE A 4 -16.46 5.48 -14.91
C ILE A 4 -16.36 5.88 -13.43
N LYS A 5 -16.27 7.16 -13.15
CA LYS A 5 -16.42 7.70 -11.79
C LYS A 5 -17.90 8.00 -11.56
N LEU A 6 -18.48 7.48 -10.48
CA LEU A 6 -19.89 7.66 -10.14
C LEU A 6 -20.03 7.97 -8.66
N GLU A 7 -20.93 8.87 -8.31
CA GLU A 7 -21.38 9.02 -6.92
C GLU A 7 -22.16 7.76 -6.52
N TYR A 8 -21.82 7.16 -5.38
CA TYR A 8 -22.58 6.03 -4.87
C TYR A 8 -23.97 6.49 -4.41
N LYS A 9 -24.99 5.74 -4.80
CA LYS A 9 -26.38 5.98 -4.40
C LYS A 9 -26.94 4.75 -3.71
N GLN A 10 -28.04 4.91 -2.98
CA GLN A 10 -28.66 3.78 -2.30
C GLN A 10 -29.63 3.03 -3.21
N GLY A 11 -29.65 1.70 -3.11
CA GLY A 11 -30.66 0.83 -3.71
C GLY A 11 -30.85 1.02 -5.22
N ASP A 12 -32.11 1.24 -5.61
CA ASP A 12 -32.54 1.29 -7.02
C ASP A 12 -31.90 2.43 -7.81
N GLU A 13 -31.54 3.54 -7.17
CA GLU A 13 -30.88 4.66 -7.85
C GLU A 13 -29.50 4.25 -8.38
N MET A 14 -28.73 3.53 -7.57
CA MET A 14 -27.43 3.00 -7.99
C MET A 14 -27.60 1.91 -9.03
N LEU A 15 -28.60 1.05 -8.88
CA LEU A 15 -28.92 0.03 -9.88
C LEU A 15 -29.24 0.67 -11.25
N PHE A 16 -29.98 1.78 -11.27
CA PHE A 16 -30.28 2.53 -12.50
C PHE A 16 -29.01 3.14 -13.11
N ALA A 17 -28.20 3.83 -12.30
CA ALA A 17 -26.94 4.45 -12.74
C ALA A 17 -25.99 3.42 -13.35
N LEU A 18 -25.83 2.26 -12.70
CA LEU A 18 -24.98 1.17 -13.17
C LEU A 18 -25.50 0.51 -14.46
N LYS A 19 -26.83 0.31 -14.59
CA LYS A 19 -27.42 -0.20 -15.84
C LYS A 19 -27.19 0.76 -17.00
N LYS A 20 -27.29 2.07 -16.76
CA LYS A 20 -26.99 3.10 -17.76
C LYS A 20 -25.51 3.05 -18.16
N ALA A 21 -24.59 3.10 -17.19
CA ALA A 21 -23.16 3.01 -17.44
C ALA A 21 -22.77 1.74 -18.22
N LYS A 22 -23.38 0.60 -17.89
CA LYS A 22 -23.20 -0.65 -18.64
C LYS A 22 -23.63 -0.53 -20.10
N LYS A 23 -24.77 0.13 -20.37
CA LYS A 23 -25.26 0.38 -21.74
C LYS A 23 -24.33 1.31 -22.51
N ASP A 24 -23.70 2.27 -21.84
CA ASP A 24 -22.71 3.20 -22.41
C ASP A 24 -21.31 2.57 -22.59
N GLY A 25 -21.20 1.26 -22.36
CA GLY A 25 -20.01 0.45 -22.62
C GLY A 25 -18.97 0.46 -21.50
N TYR A 26 -19.29 1.01 -20.33
CA TYR A 26 -18.41 0.92 -19.16
C TYR A 26 -18.48 -0.50 -18.56
N SER A 27 -17.33 -0.98 -18.06
CA SER A 27 -17.24 -2.29 -17.41
C SER A 27 -17.06 -2.19 -15.91
N HIS A 28 -16.41 -1.13 -15.43
CA HIS A 28 -16.11 -0.91 -14.02
C HIS A 28 -16.45 0.52 -13.59
N PHE A 29 -16.58 0.73 -12.29
CA PHE A 29 -16.73 2.07 -11.74
C PHE A 29 -15.95 2.27 -10.44
N ILE A 30 -15.73 3.55 -10.11
CA ILE A 30 -15.14 4.01 -8.85
C ILE A 30 -16.14 4.95 -8.17
N PRO A 31 -16.49 4.71 -6.89
CA PRO A 31 -17.32 5.62 -6.10
C PRO A 31 -16.60 6.94 -5.82
N THR A 32 -17.23 8.09 -6.10
CA THR A 32 -16.62 9.42 -5.89
C THR A 32 -16.87 10.01 -4.50
N ASP A 33 -17.78 9.42 -3.72
CA ASP A 33 -18.20 9.84 -2.38
C ASP A 33 -17.25 9.38 -1.26
N LEU A 34 -16.19 8.63 -1.60
CA LEU A 34 -15.27 8.03 -0.63
C LEU A 34 -14.17 8.95 -0.09
N ASN A 35 -14.18 10.25 -0.45
CA ASN A 35 -13.09 11.20 -0.17
C ASN A 35 -11.70 10.59 -0.50
N ILE A 36 -11.55 10.17 -1.75
CA ILE A 36 -10.34 9.53 -2.29
C ILE A 36 -9.70 10.38 -3.38
N ASP A 37 -8.39 10.50 -3.34
CA ASP A 37 -7.62 10.87 -4.52
C ASP A 37 -7.30 9.62 -5.33
N ILE A 38 -7.19 9.78 -6.65
CA ILE A 38 -6.88 8.70 -7.59
C ILE A 38 -5.58 9.05 -8.28
N TYR A 39 -4.59 8.18 -8.17
CA TYR A 39 -3.32 8.30 -8.90
C TYR A 39 -3.51 7.84 -10.36
N PRO A 40 -3.50 8.75 -11.34
CA PRO A 40 -3.84 8.42 -12.72
C PRO A 40 -2.83 7.46 -13.36
N ASP A 41 -1.54 7.67 -13.16
CA ASP A 41 -0.51 6.86 -13.81
C ASP A 41 -0.53 5.42 -13.27
N GLN A 42 -0.82 5.26 -11.98
CA GLN A 42 -1.03 3.96 -11.34
C GLN A 42 -2.34 3.29 -11.80
N MET A 43 -3.39 4.05 -12.09
CA MET A 43 -4.62 3.52 -12.69
C MET A 43 -4.35 2.98 -14.11
N ASP A 44 -3.55 3.69 -14.89
CA ASP A 44 -3.20 3.29 -16.26
C ASP A 44 -2.25 2.08 -16.29
N ALA A 45 -1.46 1.88 -15.24
CA ALA A 45 -0.56 0.75 -15.04
C ALA A 45 -1.25 -0.58 -14.69
N ILE A 46 -2.52 -0.56 -14.27
CA ILE A 46 -3.28 -1.76 -13.86
C ILE A 46 -3.20 -2.85 -14.93
N THR A 47 -2.80 -4.05 -14.51
CA THR A 47 -2.56 -5.19 -15.41
C THR A 47 -3.84 -5.91 -15.82
N GLN A 48 -4.89 -5.83 -14.98
CA GLN A 48 -6.14 -6.54 -15.17
C GLN A 48 -7.10 -5.85 -16.17
N LYS A 49 -6.60 -5.31 -17.30
CA LYS A 49 -7.41 -4.47 -18.20
C LYS A 49 -8.61 -5.22 -18.82
N ASP A 50 -8.54 -6.53 -19.00
CA ASP A 50 -9.58 -7.32 -19.68
C ASP A 50 -10.49 -8.12 -18.74
N THR A 51 -10.33 -7.94 -17.42
CA THR A 51 -11.16 -8.65 -16.45
C THR A 51 -12.63 -8.21 -16.52
N LYS A 52 -13.52 -9.15 -16.16
CA LYS A 52 -14.95 -8.89 -15.91
C LYS A 52 -15.29 -8.91 -14.42
N GLU A 53 -14.34 -9.36 -13.60
CA GLU A 53 -14.44 -9.44 -12.14
C GLU A 53 -13.96 -8.13 -11.53
N SER A 54 -14.53 -7.73 -10.40
CA SER A 54 -14.01 -6.60 -9.62
C SER A 54 -12.56 -6.83 -9.23
N VAL A 55 -11.81 -5.75 -9.05
CA VAL A 55 -10.37 -5.81 -8.78
C VAL A 55 -10.09 -5.07 -7.48
N ILE A 56 -9.47 -5.75 -6.53
CA ILE A 56 -8.86 -5.10 -5.36
C ILE A 56 -7.55 -4.49 -5.81
N ILE A 57 -7.43 -3.20 -5.54
CA ILE A 57 -6.26 -2.37 -5.86
C ILE A 57 -5.62 -1.91 -4.56
N ASP A 58 -4.36 -1.54 -4.61
CA ASP A 58 -3.65 -1.07 -3.43
C ASP A 58 -3.90 0.42 -3.17
N TYR A 59 -3.56 0.87 -1.97
CA TYR A 59 -3.89 2.23 -1.53
C TYR A 59 -2.91 2.81 -0.51
N THR A 60 -2.93 4.13 -0.46
CA THR A 60 -2.29 4.97 0.57
C THR A 60 -3.35 5.60 1.46
N VAL A 61 -2.93 6.07 2.63
CA VAL A 61 -3.74 6.89 3.54
C VAL A 61 -2.93 8.13 3.85
N ASN A 62 -3.43 9.29 3.43
CA ASN A 62 -2.71 10.57 3.44
C ASN A 62 -1.31 10.42 2.81
N GLN A 63 -1.28 9.90 1.58
CA GLN A 63 -0.08 9.71 0.73
C GLN A 63 0.94 8.69 1.24
N TYR A 64 0.77 8.14 2.45
CA TYR A 64 1.63 7.09 2.97
C TYR A 64 1.01 5.71 2.79
N TYR A 65 1.85 4.75 2.42
CA TYR A 65 1.44 3.36 2.33
C TYR A 65 1.32 2.79 3.76
N GLN A 66 0.09 2.58 4.21
CA GLN A 66 -0.23 2.05 5.54
C GLN A 66 -0.93 0.68 5.49
N ASN A 67 -1.03 0.07 4.31
CA ASN A 67 -1.77 -1.17 4.09
C ASN A 67 -0.91 -2.39 4.49
N ASP A 68 -1.12 -2.95 5.68
CA ASP A 68 -0.47 -4.21 6.08
C ASP A 68 -1.16 -5.42 5.44
N CYS A 69 -0.90 -5.63 4.16
CA CYS A 69 -1.48 -6.68 3.34
C CYS A 69 -0.44 -7.69 2.85
N ARG A 70 -0.85 -8.95 2.73
CA ARG A 70 -0.02 -10.06 2.21
C ARG A 70 -0.55 -10.68 0.93
N TYR A 71 -1.72 -10.23 0.47
CA TYR A 71 -2.44 -10.89 -0.61
C TYR A 71 -2.10 -10.39 -2.02
N PHE A 72 -1.26 -9.35 -2.18
CA PHE A 72 -0.85 -8.88 -3.52
C PHE A 72 0.02 -9.87 -4.29
N GLY A 73 0.53 -10.91 -3.61
CA GLY A 73 1.10 -12.09 -4.27
C GLY A 73 0.07 -13.00 -4.95
N ASN A 74 -1.21 -12.88 -4.60
CA ASN A 74 -2.26 -13.78 -5.05
C ASN A 74 -2.83 -13.37 -6.43
N THR A 75 -3.63 -14.26 -7.02
CA THR A 75 -4.38 -13.97 -8.28
C THR A 75 -5.81 -13.53 -8.02
N SER A 76 -6.36 -13.94 -6.89
CA SER A 76 -7.68 -13.57 -6.41
C SER A 76 -7.67 -13.49 -4.89
N LEU A 77 -8.70 -12.85 -4.34
CA LEU A 77 -8.86 -12.60 -2.92
C LEU A 77 -10.23 -13.07 -2.44
N THR A 78 -10.25 -13.59 -1.21
CA THR A 78 -11.47 -13.84 -0.43
C THR A 78 -11.65 -12.77 0.65
N PHE A 79 -12.86 -12.61 1.17
CA PHE A 79 -13.14 -11.72 2.29
C PHE A 79 -12.24 -11.98 3.51
N ASP A 80 -12.02 -13.25 3.87
CA ASP A 80 -11.21 -13.61 5.04
C ASP A 80 -9.72 -13.25 4.86
N GLU A 81 -9.18 -13.41 3.65
CA GLU A 81 -7.82 -12.95 3.32
C GLU A 81 -7.71 -11.42 3.34
N TRP A 82 -8.72 -10.70 2.87
CA TRP A 82 -8.77 -9.24 2.93
C TRP A 82 -8.84 -8.73 4.38
N MET A 83 -9.59 -9.43 5.24
CA MET A 83 -9.72 -9.12 6.67
C MET A 83 -8.43 -9.29 7.48
N ASN A 84 -7.41 -9.95 6.91
CA ASN A 84 -6.07 -10.00 7.50
C ASN A 84 -5.34 -8.64 7.46
N ASN A 85 -5.88 -7.61 6.82
CA ASN A 85 -5.31 -6.26 6.89
C ASN A 85 -5.51 -5.61 8.27
N ILE A 86 -4.62 -4.68 8.65
CA ILE A 86 -4.78 -3.89 9.91
C ILE A 86 -5.90 -2.87 9.75
N ASN A 87 -5.92 -2.19 8.62
CA ASN A 87 -6.89 -1.20 8.21
C ASN A 87 -7.69 -1.68 7.00
N HIS A 88 -8.93 -1.21 6.90
CA HIS A 88 -9.90 -1.71 5.94
C HIS A 88 -10.56 -0.53 5.24
N TYR A 89 -10.42 -0.50 3.92
CA TYR A 89 -11.03 0.50 3.05
C TYR A 89 -11.69 -0.20 1.85
N PRO A 90 -12.69 0.39 1.20
CA PRO A 90 -13.31 -0.16 -0.01
C PRO A 90 -12.40 0.02 -1.24
N ASN A 91 -11.20 -0.57 -1.19
CA ASN A 91 -10.13 -0.45 -2.18
C ASN A 91 -10.39 -1.31 -3.43
N MET A 92 -11.54 -1.09 -4.08
CA MET A 92 -12.02 -1.89 -5.19
C MET A 92 -12.35 -1.06 -6.42
N LEU A 93 -11.91 -1.54 -7.59
CA LEU A 93 -12.52 -1.22 -8.88
C LEU A 93 -13.70 -2.16 -9.09
N PHE A 94 -14.90 -1.61 -8.99
CA PHE A 94 -16.13 -2.39 -8.96
C PHE A 94 -16.54 -2.81 -10.37
N SER A 95 -16.65 -4.13 -10.62
CA SER A 95 -17.31 -4.62 -11.83
C SER A 95 -18.77 -4.23 -11.79
N ILE A 96 -19.22 -3.50 -12.81
CA ILE A 96 -20.61 -3.05 -12.92
C ILE A 96 -21.56 -4.26 -12.94
N GLN A 97 -21.16 -5.36 -13.58
CA GLN A 97 -21.98 -6.57 -13.64
C GLN A 97 -22.14 -7.25 -12.28
N GLN A 98 -21.05 -7.41 -11.52
CA GLN A 98 -21.11 -7.99 -10.17
C GLN A 98 -21.90 -7.08 -9.22
N SER A 99 -21.69 -5.77 -9.33
CA SER A 99 -22.38 -4.78 -8.50
C SER A 99 -23.90 -4.78 -8.72
N ILE A 100 -24.34 -4.82 -9.98
CA ILE A 100 -25.77 -4.97 -10.33
C ILE A 100 -26.36 -6.27 -9.75
N LYS A 101 -25.59 -7.36 -9.71
CA LYS A 101 -26.04 -8.63 -9.15
C LYS A 101 -26.25 -8.50 -7.64
N GLN A 102 -25.29 -7.90 -6.92
CA GLN A 102 -25.35 -7.78 -5.47
C GLN A 102 -26.37 -6.76 -4.98
N LEU A 103 -26.52 -5.63 -5.66
CA LEU A 103 -27.54 -4.63 -5.32
C LEU A 103 -28.98 -5.16 -5.47
N LYS A 104 -29.19 -6.28 -6.18
CA LYS A 104 -30.49 -6.94 -6.27
C LYS A 104 -30.77 -7.93 -5.14
N SER A 105 -29.73 -8.43 -4.48
CA SER A 105 -29.85 -9.46 -3.44
C SER A 105 -29.60 -8.92 -2.03
N GLU A 106 -28.79 -7.87 -1.90
CA GLU A 106 -28.33 -7.34 -0.61
C GLU A 106 -28.63 -5.84 -0.51
N SER A 107 -28.96 -5.40 0.70
CA SER A 107 -29.11 -3.97 1.01
C SER A 107 -27.72 -3.37 1.22
N CYS A 108 -27.20 -2.68 0.22
CA CYS A 108 -25.96 -1.92 0.31
C CYS A 108 -26.29 -0.43 0.33
N GLU A 109 -26.04 0.24 1.46
CA GLU A 109 -26.28 1.68 1.62
C GLU A 109 -25.04 2.51 1.30
N THR A 110 -23.86 1.89 1.37
CA THR A 110 -22.57 2.54 1.10
C THR A 110 -21.76 1.73 0.09
N ALA A 111 -20.80 2.40 -0.56
CA ALA A 111 -19.80 1.71 -1.38
C ALA A 111 -19.00 0.67 -0.57
N PHE A 112 -18.84 0.87 0.75
CA PHE A 112 -18.17 -0.10 1.60
C PHE A 112 -19.00 -1.37 1.78
N ASP A 113 -20.31 -1.25 2.00
CA ASP A 113 -21.22 -2.40 2.05
C ASP A 113 -21.13 -3.22 0.77
N LEU A 114 -21.14 -2.54 -0.39
CA LEU A 114 -21.02 -3.20 -1.68
C LEU A 114 -19.66 -3.91 -1.85
N ALA A 115 -18.56 -3.30 -1.39
CA ALA A 115 -17.24 -3.94 -1.46
C ALA A 115 -17.20 -5.24 -0.65
N ILE A 116 -17.75 -5.22 0.56
CA ILE A 116 -17.83 -6.42 1.41
C ILE A 116 -18.76 -7.46 0.78
N ALA A 117 -19.93 -7.07 0.27
CA ALA A 117 -20.84 -7.98 -0.42
C ALA A 117 -20.15 -8.66 -1.63
N ILE A 118 -19.38 -7.92 -2.43
CA ILE A 118 -18.66 -8.51 -3.56
C ILE A 118 -17.57 -9.48 -3.08
N LEU A 119 -16.80 -9.13 -2.03
CA LEU A 119 -15.77 -10.01 -1.46
C LEU A 119 -16.34 -11.31 -0.85
N LEU A 120 -17.57 -11.27 -0.32
CA LEU A 120 -18.23 -12.43 0.27
C LEU A 120 -18.78 -13.40 -0.79
N PHE A 121 -19.31 -12.88 -1.90
CA PHE A 121 -20.13 -13.67 -2.82
C PHE A 121 -19.53 -13.86 -4.21
N HIS A 122 -18.42 -13.19 -4.52
CA HIS A 122 -17.81 -13.23 -5.84
C HIS A 122 -16.31 -13.46 -5.78
N LYS A 123 -15.78 -13.97 -6.89
CA LYS A 123 -14.35 -13.93 -7.14
C LYS A 123 -13.94 -12.50 -7.46
N VAL A 124 -12.89 -12.06 -6.78
CA VAL A 124 -12.30 -10.73 -6.91
C VAL A 124 -10.85 -10.89 -7.32
N LYS A 125 -10.41 -10.17 -8.35
CA LYS A 125 -9.00 -10.13 -8.78
C LYS A 125 -8.20 -9.24 -7.86
N VAL A 126 -6.90 -9.41 -7.89
CA VAL A 126 -5.95 -8.58 -7.16
C VAL A 126 -4.99 -7.94 -8.14
N ASP A 127 -4.78 -6.64 -8.00
CA ASP A 127 -3.76 -5.88 -8.70
C ASP A 127 -2.99 -5.03 -7.69
N GLY A 128 -1.66 -5.07 -7.76
CA GLY A 128 -0.77 -4.44 -6.78
C GLY A 128 -0.51 -2.96 -7.03
N HIS A 129 -1.08 -2.32 -8.06
CA HIS A 129 -0.85 -0.89 -8.23
C HIS A 129 -1.56 -0.09 -7.13
N VAL A 130 -0.87 0.95 -6.64
CA VAL A 130 -1.37 1.83 -5.59
C VAL A 130 -2.16 2.92 -6.25
N VAL A 131 -3.48 2.79 -6.26
CA VAL A 131 -4.37 3.61 -7.11
C VAL A 131 -5.13 4.64 -6.30
N PHE A 132 -5.46 4.32 -5.05
CA PHE A 132 -6.23 5.20 -4.18
C PHE A 132 -5.37 5.84 -3.09
N ASP A 133 -5.72 7.06 -2.73
CA ASP A 133 -5.28 7.69 -1.48
C ASP A 133 -6.49 8.12 -0.67
N PHE A 134 -6.74 7.42 0.44
CA PHE A 134 -7.86 7.70 1.32
C PHE A 134 -7.51 8.82 2.29
N LYS A 135 -8.42 9.79 2.46
CA LYS A 135 -8.25 10.90 3.42
C LYS A 135 -9.00 10.67 4.73
N GLU A 136 -10.07 9.88 4.68
CA GLU A 136 -10.95 9.63 5.81
C GLU A 136 -11.26 8.14 5.96
N SER A 137 -11.49 7.71 7.20
CA SER A 137 -11.92 6.34 7.48
C SER A 137 -13.32 6.10 6.92
N CYS A 138 -13.51 4.99 6.20
CA CYS A 138 -14.83 4.57 5.75
C CYS A 138 -15.49 3.64 6.78
N ARG A 139 -16.82 3.61 6.81
CA ARG A 139 -17.60 2.65 7.61
C ARG A 139 -18.70 2.02 6.78
N THR A 140 -19.06 0.79 7.13
CA THR A 140 -20.26 0.11 6.64
C THR A 140 -21.50 0.65 7.33
N SER A 141 -22.67 0.38 6.74
CA SER A 141 -23.98 0.68 7.34
C SER A 141 -24.39 -0.38 8.37
N ALA A 142 -25.28 -0.02 9.28
CA ALA A 142 -25.84 -0.96 10.26
C ALA A 142 -26.79 -1.98 9.60
N SER A 143 -27.53 -1.55 8.58
CA SER A 143 -28.51 -2.38 7.86
C SER A 143 -27.85 -3.52 7.09
N PHE A 144 -26.65 -3.30 6.54
CA PHE A 144 -25.85 -4.31 5.86
C PHE A 144 -25.66 -5.58 6.72
N TYR A 145 -25.35 -5.43 8.01
CA TYR A 145 -25.18 -6.59 8.90
C TYR A 145 -26.48 -7.33 9.21
N THR A 146 -27.63 -6.68 9.02
CA THR A 146 -28.93 -7.32 9.24
C THR A 146 -29.26 -8.27 8.09
N THR A 147 -28.91 -7.91 6.84
CA THR A 147 -29.17 -8.78 5.68
C THR A 147 -28.29 -10.03 5.67
N LEU A 148 -27.09 -9.95 6.25
CA LEU A 148 -26.16 -11.08 6.31
C LEU A 148 -26.55 -12.16 7.33
N GLN A 149 -27.46 -11.89 8.27
CA GLN A 149 -27.79 -12.85 9.35
C GLN A 149 -28.41 -14.14 8.85
N ASP A 150 -29.11 -14.07 7.71
CA ASP A 150 -29.82 -15.21 7.11
C ASP A 150 -28.92 -16.03 6.15
N GLN A 151 -27.68 -15.59 5.94
CA GLN A 151 -26.73 -16.22 5.03
C GLN A 151 -25.85 -17.24 5.77
N THR A 152 -25.48 -18.32 5.06
CA THR A 152 -24.58 -19.34 5.62
C THR A 152 -23.13 -19.03 5.25
N PHE A 153 -22.28 -18.75 6.23
CA PHE A 153 -20.85 -18.59 6.03
C PHE A 153 -20.01 -19.55 6.90
N SER A 154 -18.70 -19.59 6.65
CA SER A 154 -17.77 -20.31 7.50
C SER A 154 -17.68 -19.68 8.89
N GLU A 155 -17.26 -20.45 9.89
CA GLU A 155 -17.07 -19.94 11.26
C GLU A 155 -16.02 -18.82 11.32
N LEU A 156 -14.99 -18.88 10.46
CA LEU A 156 -13.99 -17.80 10.34
C LEU A 156 -14.62 -16.52 9.77
N THR A 157 -15.42 -16.66 8.71
CA THR A 157 -16.14 -15.54 8.11
C THR A 157 -17.11 -14.89 9.10
N HIS A 158 -17.81 -15.67 9.92
CA HIS A 158 -18.63 -15.12 11.00
C HIS A 158 -17.82 -14.30 12.01
N PHE A 159 -16.64 -14.79 12.41
CA PHE A 159 -15.74 -14.04 13.29
C PHE A 159 -15.29 -12.72 12.65
N ASN A 160 -14.88 -12.77 11.39
CA ASN A 160 -14.39 -11.61 10.65
C ASN A 160 -15.48 -10.56 10.40
N LEU A 161 -16.71 -10.97 10.10
CA LEU A 161 -17.86 -10.07 9.99
C LEU A 161 -18.22 -9.46 11.35
N ASN A 162 -18.17 -10.24 12.44
CA ASN A 162 -18.35 -9.71 13.80
C ASN A 162 -17.27 -8.69 14.17
N LYS A 163 -16.01 -8.95 13.79
CA LYS A 163 -14.88 -8.03 13.98
C LYS A 163 -15.11 -6.73 13.21
N LEU A 164 -15.42 -6.79 11.92
CA LEU A 164 -15.65 -5.60 11.12
C LEU A 164 -16.84 -4.77 11.67
N ALA A 165 -17.96 -5.43 12.00
CA ALA A 165 -19.12 -4.79 12.62
C ALA A 165 -18.73 -4.06 13.91
N TYR A 166 -18.00 -4.74 14.80
CA TYR A 166 -17.53 -4.15 16.05
C TYR A 166 -16.61 -2.95 15.80
N LEU A 167 -15.65 -3.05 14.88
CA LEU A 167 -14.74 -1.93 14.55
C LEU A 167 -15.48 -0.72 13.99
N HIS A 168 -16.60 -0.94 13.31
CA HIS A 168 -17.47 0.12 12.78
C HIS A 168 -18.57 0.56 13.76
N HIS A 169 -18.52 0.11 15.02
CA HIS A 169 -19.49 0.42 16.08
C HIS A 169 -20.92 -0.09 15.84
N HIS A 170 -21.04 -1.22 15.15
CA HIS A 170 -22.31 -1.89 14.89
C HIS A 170 -22.51 -3.11 15.79
N LYS A 171 -23.77 -3.56 15.89
CA LYS A 171 -24.09 -4.82 16.56
C LYS A 171 -23.52 -5.99 15.76
N LYS A 172 -22.97 -6.98 16.45
CA LYS A 172 -22.44 -8.19 15.82
C LYS A 172 -23.58 -8.98 15.12
N PRO A 173 -23.42 -9.36 13.84
CA PRO A 173 -24.43 -10.14 13.12
C PRO A 173 -24.54 -11.60 13.59
N PHE A 174 -23.44 -12.23 14.03
CA PHE A 174 -23.41 -13.66 14.33
C PHE A 174 -23.13 -13.96 15.80
N LYS A 175 -23.65 -15.09 16.28
CA LYS A 175 -23.38 -15.57 17.64
C LYS A 175 -21.95 -16.14 17.73
N THR A 176 -21.26 -15.82 18.82
CA THR A 176 -19.84 -16.16 19.02
C THR A 176 -19.55 -17.66 19.14
N ASN A 177 -20.56 -18.49 19.43
CA ASN A 177 -20.43 -19.94 19.47
C ASN A 177 -20.38 -20.59 18.08
N HIS A 178 -20.66 -19.83 17.02
CA HIS A 178 -20.54 -20.26 15.62
C HIS A 178 -19.40 -19.53 14.90
N CYS A 179 -18.38 -19.13 15.65
CA CYS A 179 -17.22 -18.38 15.17
C CYS A 179 -15.95 -19.19 15.42
N ALA A 180 -14.96 -19.04 14.54
CA ALA A 180 -13.63 -19.59 14.70
C ALA A 180 -12.58 -18.47 14.60
N LEU A 181 -11.55 -18.55 15.43
CA LEU A 181 -10.39 -17.65 15.29
C LEU A 181 -9.60 -18.01 14.03
N PRO A 182 -8.97 -17.02 13.37
CA PRO A 182 -7.99 -17.31 12.32
C PRO A 182 -6.82 -18.12 12.88
N GLU A 183 -6.13 -18.88 12.02
CA GLU A 183 -4.99 -19.74 12.41
C GLU A 183 -3.87 -18.97 13.11
N ASN A 184 -3.59 -17.75 12.65
CA ASN A 184 -2.58 -16.85 13.20
C ASN A 184 -3.24 -15.56 13.73
N PRO A 185 -3.95 -15.61 14.87
CA PRO A 185 -4.74 -14.48 15.33
C PRO A 185 -3.86 -13.37 15.88
N ARG A 186 -4.16 -12.13 15.47
CA ARG A 186 -3.54 -10.93 16.01
C ARG A 186 -3.97 -10.69 17.45
N PHE A 187 -3.27 -9.79 18.13
CA PHE A 187 -3.62 -9.40 19.49
C PHE A 187 -5.08 -8.92 19.60
N ILE A 188 -5.52 -8.08 18.66
CA ILE A 188 -6.90 -7.58 18.65
C ILE A 188 -7.92 -8.72 18.46
N ASP A 189 -7.60 -9.73 17.63
CA ASP A 189 -8.49 -10.87 17.40
C ASP A 189 -8.68 -11.67 18.69
N LYS A 190 -7.58 -11.96 19.40
CA LYS A 190 -7.61 -12.63 20.72
C LYS A 190 -8.40 -11.83 21.74
N MET A 191 -8.22 -10.50 21.78
CA MET A 191 -8.93 -9.61 22.69
C MET A 191 -10.44 -9.62 22.43
N LEU A 192 -10.85 -9.47 21.17
CA LEU A 192 -12.27 -9.48 20.79
C LEU A 192 -12.92 -10.83 21.06
N TRP A 193 -12.19 -11.92 20.80
CA TRP A 193 -12.62 -13.29 21.10
C TRP A 193 -12.85 -13.50 22.59
N ASN A 194 -11.84 -13.22 23.42
CA ASN A 194 -11.89 -13.44 24.87
C ASN A 194 -12.96 -12.58 25.55
N THR A 195 -13.17 -11.36 25.05
CA THR A 195 -14.21 -10.45 25.56
C THR A 195 -15.59 -10.70 24.93
N ARG A 196 -15.72 -11.64 23.99
CA ARG A 196 -16.94 -11.91 23.21
C ARG A 196 -17.53 -10.65 22.56
N PHE A 197 -16.64 -9.76 22.09
CA PHE A 197 -16.96 -8.45 21.52
C PHE A 197 -17.64 -7.48 22.51
N LYS A 198 -17.36 -7.61 23.81
CA LYS A 198 -17.88 -6.71 24.87
C LYS A 198 -16.84 -5.73 25.41
N ALA A 199 -15.61 -5.75 24.88
CA ALA A 199 -14.61 -4.76 25.26
C ALA A 199 -15.15 -3.34 24.98
N PRO A 200 -14.90 -2.35 25.84
CA PRO A 200 -15.20 -0.96 25.54
C PRO A 200 -14.41 -0.47 24.32
N HIS A 201 -15.05 0.33 23.45
CA HIS A 201 -14.42 0.83 22.22
C HIS A 201 -13.17 1.67 22.47
N PHE A 202 -13.12 2.48 23.52
CA PHE A 202 -11.92 3.28 23.81
C PHE A 202 -10.67 2.42 24.05
N ILE A 203 -10.83 1.23 24.64
CA ILE A 203 -9.71 0.28 24.87
C ILE A 203 -9.28 -0.33 23.53
N THR A 204 -10.24 -0.76 22.71
CA THR A 204 -9.93 -1.37 21.41
C THR A 204 -9.34 -0.37 20.43
N SER A 205 -9.83 0.88 20.39
CA SER A 205 -9.23 1.99 19.66
C SER A 205 -7.78 2.22 20.10
N SER A 206 -7.50 2.33 21.41
CA SER A 206 -6.13 2.52 21.91
C SER A 206 -5.17 1.39 21.49
N VAL A 207 -5.67 0.15 21.44
CA VAL A 207 -4.88 -1.01 20.99
C VAL A 207 -4.61 -0.94 19.49
N LEU A 208 -5.59 -0.55 18.69
CA LEU A 208 -5.44 -0.38 17.24
C LEU A 208 -4.50 0.77 16.92
N ASP A 209 -4.62 1.91 17.61
CA ASP A 209 -3.73 3.06 17.44
C ASP A 209 -2.28 2.68 17.70
N ARG A 210 -2.01 1.95 18.80
CA ARG A 210 -0.68 1.43 19.09
C ARG A 210 -0.17 0.45 18.02
N SER A 211 -1.07 -0.35 17.44
CA SER A 211 -0.72 -1.25 16.33
C SER A 211 -0.37 -0.46 15.07
N ASN A 212 -1.14 0.59 14.78
CA ASN A 212 -0.90 1.50 13.65
C ASN A 212 0.42 2.25 13.83
N GLU A 213 0.69 2.82 14.99
CA GLU A 213 1.97 3.50 15.28
C GLU A 213 3.16 2.55 15.11
N LYS A 214 3.04 1.30 15.58
CA LYS A 214 4.09 0.28 15.40
C LYS A 214 4.28 -0.06 13.91
N HIS A 215 3.18 -0.18 13.17
CA HIS A 215 3.23 -0.42 11.73
C HIS A 215 3.89 0.76 11.00
N GLN A 216 3.52 2.00 11.30
CA GLN A 216 4.10 3.20 10.70
C GLN A 216 5.61 3.29 10.96
N LYS A 217 6.04 3.10 12.23
CA LYS A 217 7.46 3.09 12.61
C LYS A 217 8.28 2.02 11.90
N SER A 218 7.66 0.88 11.58
CA SER A 218 8.32 -0.23 10.88
C SER A 218 8.18 -0.19 9.36
N SER A 219 7.50 0.82 8.82
CA SER A 219 7.19 0.95 7.39
C SER A 219 7.84 2.18 6.76
N ASN A 220 8.95 2.67 7.32
CA ASN A 220 9.72 3.80 6.77
C ASN A 220 8.89 5.08 6.57
N ILE A 221 7.85 5.31 7.38
CA ILE A 221 7.10 6.56 7.38
C ILE A 221 7.83 7.54 8.30
N TYR A 222 8.39 8.59 7.72
CA TYR A 222 9.03 9.69 8.43
C TYR A 222 8.97 10.95 7.55
N GLU A 223 9.11 12.10 8.20
CA GLU A 223 9.22 13.40 7.54
C GLU A 223 10.70 13.81 7.53
N PRO A 224 11.32 14.00 6.36
CA PRO A 224 12.68 14.53 6.27
C PRO A 224 12.77 15.89 6.97
N THR A 225 13.79 16.06 7.82
CA THR A 225 14.00 17.31 8.54
C THR A 225 15.24 18.03 8.01
N SER A 226 15.06 19.16 7.32
CA SER A 226 16.18 19.93 6.74
C SER A 226 17.01 20.69 7.78
N ALA A 227 16.58 20.71 9.05
CA ALA A 227 17.36 21.28 10.13
C ALA A 227 18.60 20.41 10.37
N ASN A 228 19.79 21.00 10.20
CA ASN A 228 21.12 20.40 10.45
C ASN A 228 21.78 19.62 9.31
N LEU A 229 21.42 19.88 8.05
CA LEU A 229 22.20 19.34 6.91
C LEU A 229 23.65 19.85 6.95
N ASN A 230 24.61 18.96 6.71
CA ASN A 230 26.05 19.19 6.92
C ASN A 230 26.82 19.68 5.67
N GLY A 231 26.12 19.98 4.57
CA GLY A 231 26.72 20.39 3.29
C GLY A 231 27.35 19.26 2.46
N ALA A 232 27.39 18.02 2.97
CA ALA A 232 28.07 16.91 2.32
C ALA A 232 27.24 16.25 1.21
N VAL A 233 27.96 15.70 0.22
CA VAL A 233 27.44 14.79 -0.80
C VAL A 233 27.91 13.39 -0.47
N VAL A 234 26.99 12.48 -0.16
CA VAL A 234 27.31 11.10 0.24
C VAL A 234 26.84 10.13 -0.82
N PHE A 235 27.73 9.26 -1.27
CA PHE A 235 27.45 8.20 -2.24
C PHE A 235 27.27 6.86 -1.51
N LEU A 236 26.11 6.24 -1.70
CA LEU A 236 25.85 4.85 -1.35
C LEU A 236 25.98 4.00 -2.61
N GLY A 237 27.10 3.27 -2.71
CA GLY A 237 27.39 2.42 -3.87
C GLY A 237 26.43 1.25 -4.02
N PHE A 238 26.54 0.51 -5.13
CA PHE A 238 25.75 -0.69 -5.40
C PHE A 238 26.01 -1.78 -4.34
N ASP A 239 25.09 -1.87 -3.38
CA ASP A 239 25.21 -2.66 -2.14
C ASP A 239 26.53 -2.38 -1.39
N TYR A 240 26.88 -1.09 -1.26
CA TYR A 240 28.15 -0.58 -0.72
C TYR A 240 29.42 -0.95 -1.51
N GLY A 241 29.29 -1.53 -2.70
CA GLY A 241 30.43 -1.79 -3.58
C GLY A 241 30.96 -0.52 -4.26
N PHE A 242 32.28 -0.40 -4.43
CA PHE A 242 32.92 0.69 -5.17
C PHE A 242 32.97 0.38 -6.68
N ARG A 243 31.79 0.37 -7.29
CA ARG A 243 31.55 -0.02 -8.68
C ARG A 243 30.29 0.66 -9.23
N GLY A 244 29.96 0.37 -10.50
CA GLY A 244 28.72 0.85 -11.10
C GLY A 244 28.68 2.36 -11.34
N ASN A 245 27.48 2.90 -11.50
CA ASN A 245 27.23 4.30 -11.86
C ASN A 245 27.74 5.27 -10.77
N SER A 246 27.52 4.91 -9.50
CA SER A 246 27.93 5.69 -8.33
C SER A 246 29.43 5.93 -8.28
N ARG A 247 30.26 4.92 -8.60
CA ARG A 247 31.72 5.07 -8.65
C ARG A 247 32.17 6.10 -9.69
N TYR A 248 31.61 6.04 -10.89
CA TYR A 248 32.01 6.97 -11.96
C TYR A 248 31.61 8.40 -11.63
N LEU A 249 30.39 8.60 -11.13
CA LEU A 249 29.91 9.91 -10.72
C LEU A 249 30.70 10.47 -9.53
N PHE A 250 31.01 9.64 -8.53
CA PHE A 250 31.84 10.03 -7.40
C PHE A 250 33.25 10.49 -7.84
N ASN A 251 33.93 9.70 -8.67
CA ASN A 251 35.28 10.04 -9.12
C ASN A 251 35.30 11.34 -9.93
N TYR A 252 34.28 11.56 -10.76
CA TYR A 252 34.11 12.83 -11.48
C TYR A 252 33.88 13.99 -10.50
N PHE A 253 32.93 13.82 -9.57
CA PHE A 253 32.57 14.86 -8.61
C PHE A 253 33.74 15.24 -7.68
N ALA A 254 34.41 14.25 -7.09
CA ALA A 254 35.56 14.49 -6.21
C ALA A 254 36.72 15.21 -6.92
N LYS A 255 36.90 14.95 -8.22
CA LYS A 255 37.94 15.60 -9.03
C LYS A 255 37.59 17.03 -9.43
N HIS A 256 36.33 17.28 -9.79
CA HIS A 256 35.91 18.55 -10.42
C HIS A 256 35.19 19.50 -9.46
N HIS A 257 34.74 19.01 -8.31
CA HIS A 257 33.94 19.76 -7.32
C HIS A 257 34.51 19.61 -5.90
N SER A 258 35.84 19.63 -5.77
CA SER A 258 36.58 19.44 -4.51
C SER A 258 36.28 20.46 -3.40
N GLN A 259 35.58 21.56 -3.70
CA GLN A 259 35.13 22.53 -2.70
C GLN A 259 34.00 22.00 -1.79
N TYR A 260 33.31 20.94 -2.20
CA TYR A 260 32.23 20.34 -1.41
C TYR A 260 32.74 19.09 -0.68
N PRO A 261 32.35 18.87 0.59
CA PRO A 261 32.66 17.63 1.27
C PRO A 261 31.94 16.47 0.58
N VAL A 262 32.71 15.50 0.11
CA VAL A 262 32.19 14.33 -0.60
C VAL A 262 32.72 13.05 0.02
N TYR A 263 31.82 12.08 0.22
CA TYR A 263 32.14 10.79 0.82
C TYR A 263 31.50 9.66 0.03
N PHE A 264 32.16 8.50 0.00
CA PHE A 264 31.66 7.25 -0.56
C PHE A 264 31.63 6.20 0.54
N ILE A 265 30.45 5.63 0.79
CA ILE A 265 30.26 4.60 1.81
C ILE A 265 30.57 3.23 1.17
N THR A 266 31.69 2.62 1.54
CA THR A 266 32.16 1.35 1.00
C THR A 266 33.21 0.69 1.88
N SER A 267 33.27 -0.64 1.84
CA SER A 267 34.34 -1.43 2.44
C SER A 267 35.46 -1.82 1.47
N GLU A 268 35.31 -1.53 0.17
CA GLU A 268 36.23 -1.96 -0.87
C GLU A 268 37.40 -0.99 -1.12
N ALA A 269 37.34 0.21 -0.53
CA ALA A 269 38.33 1.26 -0.71
C ALA A 269 38.61 2.00 0.61
N THR A 270 39.80 2.59 0.71
CA THR A 270 40.24 3.38 1.86
C THR A 270 40.79 4.73 1.40
N GLY A 271 40.68 5.73 2.27
CA GLY A 271 41.15 7.08 1.98
C GLY A 271 40.27 8.15 2.62
N PRO A 272 40.62 9.44 2.48
CA PRO A 272 39.94 10.54 3.18
C PRO A 272 38.47 10.74 2.77
N HIS A 273 38.08 10.23 1.59
CA HIS A 273 36.71 10.30 1.09
C HIS A 273 35.94 8.98 1.25
N PHE A 274 36.55 7.93 1.81
CA PHE A 274 35.94 6.62 1.93
C PHE A 274 35.62 6.31 3.39
N ILE A 275 34.37 5.93 3.65
CA ILE A 275 33.89 5.61 4.99
C ILE A 275 33.30 4.21 4.97
N GLN A 276 33.64 3.41 5.98
CA GLN A 276 33.15 2.05 6.09
C GLN A 276 31.65 2.05 6.44
N PRO A 277 30.84 1.13 5.88
CA PRO A 277 29.41 1.08 6.18
C PRO A 277 29.08 0.82 7.66
N ASP A 278 29.98 0.16 8.39
CA ASP A 278 29.87 -0.16 9.81
C ASP A 278 30.54 0.86 10.74
N ASP A 279 31.08 1.96 10.17
CA ASP A 279 31.61 3.06 10.97
C ASP A 279 30.49 3.68 11.83
N PRO A 280 30.68 3.87 13.15
CA PRO A 280 29.67 4.46 14.02
C PRO A 280 29.16 5.84 13.58
N GLU A 281 29.96 6.59 12.82
CA GLU A 281 29.59 7.91 12.31
C GLU A 281 28.96 7.88 10.91
N ALA A 282 28.97 6.73 10.22
CA ALA A 282 28.45 6.61 8.86
C ALA A 282 26.96 6.93 8.81
N GLU A 283 26.15 6.36 9.70
CA GLU A 283 24.70 6.61 9.77
C GLU A 283 24.41 8.11 9.91
N ARG A 284 25.02 8.76 10.91
CA ARG A 284 24.84 10.19 11.16
C ARG A 284 25.30 11.06 9.99
N LEU A 285 26.38 10.68 9.32
CA LEU A 285 26.87 11.38 8.12
C LEU A 285 25.86 11.26 6.96
N ILE A 286 25.38 10.05 6.70
CA ILE A 286 24.45 9.74 5.61
C ILE A 286 23.11 10.46 5.83
N GLU A 287 22.54 10.35 7.03
CA GLU A 287 21.23 10.94 7.35
C GLU A 287 21.22 12.47 7.29
N ASN A 288 22.34 13.11 7.62
CA ASN A 288 22.48 14.58 7.63
C ASN A 288 23.17 15.14 6.37
N ALA A 289 23.47 14.30 5.38
CA ALA A 289 24.04 14.76 4.12
C ALA A 289 23.07 15.70 3.40
N SER A 290 23.58 16.74 2.75
CA SER A 290 22.74 17.62 1.92
C SER A 290 22.25 16.93 0.66
N VAL A 291 23.08 16.05 0.09
CA VAL A 291 22.73 15.20 -1.05
C VAL A 291 23.18 13.78 -0.76
N VAL A 292 22.29 12.81 -0.99
CA VAL A 292 22.61 11.38 -0.96
C VAL A 292 22.37 10.79 -2.34
N VAL A 293 23.42 10.25 -2.94
CA VAL A 293 23.37 9.56 -4.23
C VAL A 293 23.35 8.06 -3.98
N VAL A 294 22.33 7.37 -4.49
CA VAL A 294 22.12 5.94 -4.23
C VAL A 294 22.02 5.15 -5.54
N GLU A 295 22.54 3.91 -5.56
CA GLU A 295 22.45 3.01 -6.73
C GLU A 295 21.58 1.75 -6.48
N SER A 296 21.39 1.42 -5.20
CA SER A 296 20.49 0.37 -4.69
C SER A 296 19.35 0.99 -3.87
N TYR A 297 18.50 0.14 -3.29
CA TYR A 297 17.56 0.58 -2.26
C TYR A 297 18.31 1.16 -1.05
N ILE A 298 17.76 2.23 -0.48
CA ILE A 298 18.24 2.77 0.78
C ILE A 298 17.94 1.74 1.89
N PRO A 299 18.93 1.36 2.72
CA PRO A 299 18.72 0.51 3.89
C PRO A 299 17.60 1.00 4.80
N ASP A 300 16.81 0.08 5.37
CA ASP A 300 15.62 0.43 6.18
C ASP A 300 15.95 1.30 7.40
N HIS A 301 17.10 1.08 8.05
CA HIS A 301 17.48 1.80 9.26
C HIS A 301 17.78 3.29 9.02
N LEU A 302 18.20 3.68 7.81
CA LEU A 302 18.59 5.05 7.50
C LEU A 302 17.40 5.96 7.22
N LYS A 303 17.40 7.17 7.75
CA LYS A 303 16.41 8.22 7.48
C LYS A 303 17.08 9.43 6.86
N LEU A 304 16.98 9.55 5.55
CA LEU A 304 17.71 10.57 4.80
C LEU A 304 16.95 11.90 4.87
N ASN A 305 17.62 12.96 5.28
CA ASN A 305 17.01 14.29 5.40
C ASN A 305 17.28 15.20 4.19
N GLY A 306 18.36 14.93 3.46
CA GLY A 306 18.77 15.72 2.29
C GLY A 306 18.09 15.30 0.99
N THR A 307 18.56 15.88 -0.11
CA THR A 307 18.10 15.53 -1.45
C THR A 307 18.61 14.14 -1.84
N ILE A 308 17.71 13.26 -2.28
CA ILE A 308 18.04 11.90 -2.69
C ILE A 308 18.01 11.77 -4.21
N ILE A 309 19.13 11.31 -4.78
CA ILE A 309 19.28 11.04 -6.21
C ILE A 309 19.48 9.52 -6.40
N GLN A 310 18.48 8.86 -6.98
CA GLN A 310 18.53 7.44 -7.35
C GLN A 310 19.14 7.28 -8.74
N LEU A 311 20.30 6.63 -8.81
CA LEU A 311 20.95 6.27 -10.07
C LEU A 311 20.36 4.99 -10.68
N TRP A 312 19.88 4.09 -9.82
CA TRP A 312 19.56 2.71 -10.17
C TRP A 312 20.70 1.99 -10.92
N HIS A 313 20.46 0.74 -11.32
CA HIS A 313 21.48 -0.13 -11.92
C HIS A 313 21.08 -0.65 -13.31
N GLY A 314 20.30 0.14 -14.07
CA GLY A 314 20.03 -0.06 -15.50
C GLY A 314 18.56 -0.30 -15.88
N THR A 315 18.29 -0.33 -17.20
CA THR A 315 16.96 -0.60 -17.76
C THR A 315 16.37 -1.94 -17.25
N PRO A 316 15.16 -1.94 -16.68
CA PRO A 316 14.48 -3.18 -16.28
C PRO A 316 14.14 -4.07 -17.48
N ILE A 317 14.58 -5.34 -17.44
CA ILE A 317 14.09 -6.40 -18.36
C ILE A 317 12.91 -7.15 -17.74
N LYS A 318 12.92 -7.31 -16.40
CA LYS A 318 11.86 -7.98 -15.64
C LYS A 318 10.91 -6.93 -15.07
N LYS A 319 9.65 -7.32 -14.85
CA LYS A 319 8.72 -6.53 -14.06
C LYS A 319 9.25 -6.36 -12.65
N LEU A 320 9.16 -5.14 -12.12
CA LEU A 320 9.68 -4.77 -10.82
C LEU A 320 8.54 -4.33 -9.90
N PHE A 321 8.69 -4.58 -8.61
CA PHE A 321 7.86 -4.03 -7.55
C PHE A 321 6.34 -4.04 -7.85
N LEU A 322 5.69 -2.90 -8.11
CA LEU A 322 4.23 -2.85 -8.32
C LEU A 322 3.76 -3.62 -9.57
N ASP A 323 4.60 -3.67 -10.61
CA ASP A 323 4.34 -4.44 -11.83
C ASP A 323 4.47 -5.96 -11.59
N SER A 324 5.14 -6.37 -10.52
CA SER A 324 5.47 -7.76 -10.20
C SER A 324 4.65 -8.28 -9.02
N LYS A 325 4.27 -9.56 -9.08
CA LYS A 325 3.51 -10.18 -7.98
C LYS A 325 4.35 -10.50 -6.76
N GLU A 326 5.65 -10.71 -6.93
CA GLU A 326 6.63 -11.00 -5.86
C GLU A 326 6.03 -11.87 -4.71
N PRO A 327 5.46 -13.07 -5.02
CA PRO A 327 4.54 -13.75 -4.11
C PRO A 327 5.20 -14.22 -2.82
N PHE A 328 6.47 -14.61 -2.88
CA PHE A 328 7.25 -14.96 -1.71
C PHE A 328 7.47 -13.73 -0.81
N GLN A 329 7.93 -12.62 -1.39
CA GLN A 329 8.20 -11.38 -0.65
C GLN A 329 6.93 -10.85 0.01
N ASN A 330 5.81 -10.81 -0.72
CA ASN A 330 4.53 -10.33 -0.20
C ASN A 330 3.95 -11.21 0.93
N LYS A 331 4.23 -12.51 0.92
CA LYS A 331 3.73 -13.44 1.92
C LYS A 331 4.62 -13.52 3.16
N ASP A 332 5.93 -13.56 2.95
CA ASP A 332 6.90 -14.00 3.95
C ASP A 332 7.74 -12.87 4.54
N ILE A 333 7.85 -11.72 3.84
CA ILE A 333 8.58 -10.55 4.36
C ILE A 333 7.60 -9.56 4.99
N TYR A 334 7.77 -9.32 6.29
CA TYR A 334 6.93 -8.39 7.05
C TYR A 334 6.98 -6.96 6.48
N ASN A 335 5.81 -6.38 6.21
CA ASN A 335 5.60 -5.04 5.65
C ASN A 335 6.41 -4.76 4.38
N TYR A 336 6.70 -5.77 3.56
CA TYR A 336 7.57 -5.63 2.38
C TYR A 336 7.20 -4.46 1.47
N ARG A 337 5.93 -4.38 1.07
CA ARG A 337 5.44 -3.32 0.18
C ARG A 337 5.47 -1.96 0.86
N ALA A 338 4.97 -1.86 2.09
CA ALA A 338 4.94 -0.61 2.85
C ALA A 338 6.35 -0.02 3.04
N ARG A 339 7.31 -0.84 3.49
CA ARG A 339 8.71 -0.43 3.65
C ARG A 339 9.31 0.09 2.36
N LYS A 340 9.13 -0.66 1.27
CA LYS A 340 9.72 -0.34 -0.03
C LYS A 340 9.06 0.89 -0.67
N TYR A 341 7.73 0.96 -0.65
CA TYR A 341 6.95 2.09 -1.16
C TYR A 341 7.29 3.38 -0.42
N ASN A 342 7.19 3.38 0.91
CA ASN A 342 7.40 4.58 1.70
C ASN A 342 8.85 5.06 1.68
N LYS A 343 9.81 4.18 1.39
CA LYS A 343 11.20 4.57 1.14
C LYS A 343 11.38 5.16 -0.26
N TRP A 344 10.67 4.62 -1.24
CA TRP A 344 10.75 5.05 -2.62
C TRP A 344 10.14 6.43 -2.84
N ILE A 345 9.01 6.73 -2.22
CA ILE A 345 8.37 8.05 -2.37
C ILE A 345 9.22 9.22 -1.84
N GLN A 346 10.27 8.95 -1.07
CA GLN A 346 11.21 9.96 -0.58
C GLN A 346 12.26 10.35 -1.64
N GLN A 347 12.40 9.59 -2.72
CA GLN A 347 13.37 9.88 -3.77
C GLN A 347 13.01 11.21 -4.44
N ASN A 348 13.97 12.14 -4.58
CA ASN A 348 13.71 13.41 -5.26
C ASN A 348 13.96 13.30 -6.76
N TYR A 349 14.94 12.50 -7.17
CA TYR A 349 15.31 12.31 -8.57
C TYR A 349 15.60 10.84 -8.85
N LEU A 350 15.17 10.38 -10.03
CA LEU A 350 15.55 9.09 -10.60
C LEU A 350 16.26 9.34 -11.93
N ILE A 351 17.43 8.74 -12.12
CA ILE A 351 18.16 8.76 -13.39
C ILE A 351 17.75 7.56 -14.22
N CYS A 352 17.27 7.84 -15.42
CA CYS A 352 16.93 6.83 -16.42
C CYS A 352 17.85 6.97 -17.64
N ASP A 353 18.26 5.84 -18.22
CA ASP A 353 19.10 5.78 -19.42
C ASP A 353 18.31 6.10 -20.72
N SER A 354 16.98 6.05 -20.65
CA SER A 354 16.08 6.25 -21.78
C SER A 354 14.66 6.59 -21.31
N MET A 355 13.87 7.22 -22.19
CA MET A 355 12.43 7.47 -21.93
C MET A 355 11.68 6.16 -21.71
N ARG A 356 12.02 5.10 -22.47
CA ARG A 356 11.42 3.78 -22.28
C ARG A 356 11.67 3.21 -20.89
N ALA A 357 12.86 3.40 -20.32
CA ALA A 357 13.12 3.00 -18.95
C ALA A 357 12.31 3.84 -17.97
N ALA A 358 12.18 5.15 -18.20
CA ALA A 358 11.35 6.03 -17.38
C ALA A 358 9.88 5.55 -17.31
N ASP A 359 9.27 5.21 -18.46
CA ASP A 359 7.89 4.68 -18.50
C ASP A 359 7.74 3.39 -17.66
N LEU A 360 8.77 2.52 -17.66
CA LEU A 360 8.76 1.29 -16.86
C LEU A 360 8.89 1.60 -15.35
N PHE A 361 9.68 2.59 -14.98
CA PHE A 361 9.80 3.01 -13.58
C PHE A 361 8.56 3.72 -13.07
N GLU A 362 7.90 4.54 -13.89
CA GLU A 362 6.69 5.27 -13.52
C GLU A 362 5.55 4.31 -13.12
N SER A 363 5.39 3.21 -13.86
CA SER A 363 4.46 2.13 -13.52
C SER A 363 4.88 1.39 -12.24
N ALA A 364 6.11 0.90 -12.20
CA ALA A 364 6.60 0.01 -11.15
C ALA A 364 6.88 0.71 -9.81
N TYR A 365 7.22 1.99 -9.82
CA TYR A 365 7.67 2.77 -8.68
C TYR A 365 7.16 4.23 -8.73
N PRO A 366 6.02 4.51 -8.08
CA PRO A 366 5.41 5.83 -8.14
C PRO A 366 6.26 6.86 -7.41
N MET A 367 6.47 8.01 -8.05
CA MET A 367 7.07 9.19 -7.44
C MET A 367 5.95 10.07 -6.85
N GLN A 368 6.24 10.84 -5.79
CA GLN A 368 5.29 11.85 -5.32
C GLN A 368 5.16 12.97 -6.37
N TYR A 369 3.91 13.39 -6.62
CA TYR A 369 3.57 14.51 -7.52
C TYR A 369 3.61 15.85 -6.79
#